data_AF-A0AAD5C5M8-F1
#
_entry.id   AF-A0AAD5C5M8-F1
#
_cell.length_a   1.000
_cell.length_b   1.000
_cell.length_c   1.000
_cell.angle_alpha   90.00
_cell.angle_beta   90.00
_cell.angle_gamma   90.00
#
_symmetry.space_group_name_H-M   'P 1'
#
loop_
_entity.id
_entity.type
_entity.pdbx_description
1 polymer ?
#
loop_
_entity_poly.entity_id
_entity_poly.type
_entity_poly.pdbx_seq_one_letter_code
_entity_poly.pdbx_strand_id
1 'polypeptide(L)'
;MKRRLTLEEGMSVLKEGISKAMMILDGHPTGSLFTCEEYMKLYDCSLSFTLASCVYHMCVQQPPYEYCAELYDIFKKALEESITSRVMPALKDKAEIILLYEVWNMWTKYKVMAKFLGGFFLYLDRHFTEDRNTASLNELSICCFRDLVFNELYSKILEAAISLINQDREDNSVCRDLLKNVSTLFIEIGSGKMDYYDNFETAMLASTANYYNHLLRQWLMHYSPMDIFLKVVHEQLLGQAALDQAKLYEKQKAEYGDCAIQYQACFILLLNFRTALCLSIRVLLLGGAVGVCGFESR
;
A
#
# COMPACT_ATOMS: atom_id res chain seq x y z
N MET A 1 -15.09 -16.22 -43.94
CA MET A 1 -13.75 -16.11 -43.35
C MET A 1 -13.72 -14.85 -42.50
N LYS A 2 -13.49 -14.94 -41.18
CA LYS A 2 -13.26 -13.73 -40.36
C LYS A 2 -11.96 -13.07 -40.83
N ARG A 3 -11.97 -11.75 -41.02
CA ARG A 3 -10.79 -10.95 -41.39
C ARG A 3 -9.69 -11.16 -40.35
N ARG A 4 -8.46 -11.40 -40.79
CA ARG A 4 -7.28 -11.46 -39.91
C ARG A 4 -6.91 -10.04 -39.51
N LEU A 5 -6.67 -9.83 -38.22
CA LEU A 5 -6.18 -8.57 -37.67
C LEU A 5 -4.65 -8.65 -37.58
N THR A 6 -3.98 -7.66 -38.15
CA THR A 6 -2.54 -7.50 -37.95
C THR A 6 -2.26 -6.88 -36.57
N LEU A 7 -1.04 -7.07 -36.07
CA LEU A 7 -0.61 -6.44 -34.82
C LEU A 7 -0.70 -4.91 -34.90
N GLU A 8 -0.35 -4.31 -36.04
CA GLU A 8 -0.39 -2.86 -36.26
C GLU A 8 -1.82 -2.29 -36.19
N GLU A 9 -2.79 -2.97 -36.82
CA GLU A 9 -4.21 -2.58 -36.76
C GLU A 9 -4.74 -2.70 -35.32
N GLY A 10 -4.44 -3.80 -34.63
CA GLY A 10 -4.87 -3.99 -33.25
C GLY A 10 -4.23 -2.99 -32.29
N MET A 11 -2.96 -2.68 -32.48
CA MET A 11 -2.22 -1.68 -31.73
C MET A 11 -2.80 -0.28 -31.89
N SER A 12 -3.23 0.09 -33.10
CA SER A 12 -3.87 1.39 -33.32
C SER A 12 -5.14 1.55 -32.50
N VAL A 13 -5.93 0.48 -32.37
CA VAL A 13 -7.16 0.48 -31.56
C VAL A 13 -6.80 0.52 -30.07
N LEU A 14 -5.86 -0.31 -29.62
CA LEU A 14 -5.45 -0.39 -28.22
C LEU A 14 -4.88 0.93 -27.68
N LYS A 15 -4.10 1.65 -28.50
CA LYS A 15 -3.52 2.94 -28.11
C LYS A 15 -4.56 3.96 -27.69
N GLU A 16 -5.69 4.03 -28.38
CA GLU A 16 -6.78 4.95 -28.00
C GLU A 16 -7.35 4.60 -26.62
N GLY A 17 -7.61 3.31 -26.39
CA GLY A 17 -8.10 2.81 -25.11
C GLY A 17 -7.15 3.03 -23.95
N ILE A 18 -5.86 2.76 -24.17
CA ILE A 18 -4.79 2.99 -23.19
C ILE A 18 -4.69 4.48 -22.88
N SER A 19 -4.69 5.34 -23.90
CA SER A 19 -4.65 6.80 -23.69
C SER A 19 -5.85 7.30 -22.88
N LYS A 20 -7.06 6.79 -23.14
CA LYS A 20 -8.25 7.13 -22.34
C LYS A 20 -8.13 6.66 -20.90
N ALA A 21 -7.62 5.43 -20.67
CA ALA A 21 -7.40 4.91 -19.32
C ALA A 21 -6.36 5.75 -18.55
N MET A 22 -5.30 6.22 -19.21
CA MET A 22 -4.30 7.09 -18.60
C MET A 22 -4.88 8.42 -18.08
N MET A 23 -5.95 8.94 -18.68
CA MET A 23 -6.62 10.17 -18.21
C MET A 23 -7.21 10.03 -16.80
N ILE A 24 -7.42 8.80 -16.30
CA ILE A 24 -7.85 8.57 -14.91
C ILE A 24 -6.80 9.09 -13.92
N LEU A 25 -5.51 8.99 -14.26
CA LEU A 25 -4.42 9.52 -13.42
C LEU A 25 -4.49 11.05 -13.30
N ASP A 26 -4.98 11.72 -14.35
CA ASP A 26 -5.19 13.17 -14.39
C ASP A 26 -6.46 13.59 -13.62
N GLY A 27 -7.21 12.64 -13.04
CA GLY A 27 -8.38 12.90 -12.21
C GLY A 27 -9.72 12.91 -12.97
N HIS A 28 -9.73 12.51 -14.24
CA HIS A 28 -10.97 12.39 -14.99
C HIS A 28 -11.83 11.24 -14.45
N PRO A 29 -13.12 11.47 -14.15
CA PRO A 29 -13.98 10.42 -13.62
C PRO A 29 -14.24 9.35 -14.69
N THR A 30 -14.23 8.09 -14.27
CA THR A 30 -14.35 6.93 -15.17
C THR A 30 -15.60 6.98 -16.02
N GLY A 31 -16.74 7.41 -15.46
CA GLY A 31 -18.01 7.55 -16.19
C GLY A 31 -18.03 8.67 -17.25
N SER A 32 -17.04 9.57 -17.26
CA SER A 32 -16.86 10.55 -18.35
C SER A 32 -15.96 10.05 -19.47
N LEU A 33 -15.10 9.07 -19.16
CA LEU A 33 -14.12 8.50 -20.09
C LEU A 33 -14.66 7.28 -20.83
N PHE A 34 -15.50 6.49 -20.15
CA PHE A 34 -16.09 5.27 -20.66
C PHE A 34 -17.59 5.31 -20.41
N THR A 35 -18.37 5.20 -21.49
CA THR A 35 -19.82 5.05 -21.42
C THR A 35 -20.19 3.70 -20.79
N CYS A 36 -21.38 3.59 -20.19
CA CYS A 36 -21.88 2.30 -19.69
C CYS A 36 -21.93 1.24 -20.79
N GLU A 37 -22.15 1.65 -22.04
CA GLU A 37 -22.13 0.77 -23.21
C GLU A 37 -20.71 0.27 -23.51
N GLU A 38 -19.69 1.13 -23.49
CA GLU A 38 -18.29 0.73 -23.62
C GLU A 38 -17.83 -0.15 -22.45
N TYR A 39 -18.29 0.14 -21.22
CA TYR A 39 -17.98 -0.63 -20.02
C TYR A 39 -18.63 -2.02 -20.02
N MET A 40 -19.91 -2.14 -20.40
CA MET A 40 -20.60 -3.44 -20.53
C MET A 40 -20.01 -4.28 -21.67
N LYS A 41 -19.55 -3.64 -22.74
CA LYS A 41 -18.85 -4.30 -23.86
C LYS A 41 -17.42 -4.75 -23.53
N LEU A 42 -16.87 -4.43 -22.36
CA LEU A 42 -15.65 -5.07 -21.85
C LEU A 42 -15.88 -6.54 -21.48
N TYR A 43 -17.13 -6.90 -21.17
CA TYR A 43 -17.50 -8.21 -20.66
C TYR A 43 -18.31 -9.04 -21.67
N ASP A 44 -18.90 -8.42 -22.69
CA ASP A 44 -19.72 -9.10 -23.71
C ASP A 44 -18.95 -9.29 -25.03
N CYS A 45 -18.53 -10.54 -25.30
CA CYS A 45 -17.77 -10.95 -26.48
C CYS A 45 -18.58 -10.91 -27.80
N SER A 46 -19.87 -10.55 -27.78
CA SER A 46 -20.77 -10.86 -28.90
C SER A 46 -21.01 -9.72 -29.90
N LEU A 47 -20.74 -8.44 -29.59
CA LEU A 47 -21.08 -7.35 -30.52
C LEU A 47 -20.08 -6.17 -30.56
N SER A 48 -19.62 -5.87 -31.78
CA SER A 48 -18.93 -4.66 -32.24
C SER A 48 -17.48 -4.46 -31.80
N PHE A 49 -16.80 -3.62 -32.58
CA PHE A 49 -15.37 -3.31 -32.65
C PHE A 49 -14.84 -2.66 -31.36
N THR A 50 -14.81 -3.40 -30.25
CA THR A 50 -14.34 -2.93 -28.94
C THR A 50 -12.91 -3.41 -28.63
N LEU A 51 -12.23 -2.74 -27.70
CA LEU A 51 -10.87 -3.06 -27.27
C LEU A 51 -10.72 -4.51 -26.83
N ALA A 52 -11.65 -5.01 -26.00
CA ALA A 52 -11.66 -6.40 -25.54
C ALA A 52 -11.90 -7.40 -26.68
N SER A 53 -12.77 -7.08 -27.64
CA SER A 53 -12.97 -7.88 -28.85
C SER A 53 -11.71 -7.91 -29.73
N CYS A 54 -11.01 -6.77 -29.84
CA CYS A 54 -9.73 -6.68 -30.54
C CYS A 54 -8.67 -7.58 -29.89
N VAL A 55 -8.51 -7.51 -28.56
CA VAL A 55 -7.59 -8.40 -27.81
C VAL A 55 -7.98 -9.86 -28.01
N TYR A 56 -9.26 -10.21 -27.81
CA TYR A 56 -9.76 -11.55 -28.03
C TYR A 56 -9.40 -12.07 -29.43
N HIS A 57 -9.69 -11.29 -30.47
CA HIS A 57 -9.40 -11.66 -31.86
C HIS A 57 -7.91 -11.90 -32.11
N MET A 58 -7.03 -11.09 -31.52
CA MET A 58 -5.58 -11.26 -31.64
C MET A 58 -5.05 -12.47 -30.86
N CYS A 59 -5.68 -12.84 -29.74
CA CYS A 59 -5.32 -14.01 -28.95
C CYS A 59 -5.74 -15.33 -29.62
N VAL A 60 -6.93 -15.38 -30.25
CA VAL A 60 -7.47 -16.63 -30.82
C VAL A 60 -7.04 -16.92 -32.26
N GLN A 61 -6.23 -16.04 -32.86
CA GLN A 61 -5.69 -16.24 -34.20
C GLN A 61 -4.68 -17.40 -34.24
N GLN A 62 -4.62 -18.12 -35.37
CA GLN A 62 -3.64 -19.19 -35.53
C GLN A 62 -2.24 -18.63 -35.83
N PRO A 63 -1.17 -19.37 -35.47
CA PRO A 63 0.20 -19.02 -35.84
C PRO A 63 0.32 -18.75 -37.35
N PRO A 64 1.12 -17.75 -37.78
CA PRO A 64 2.03 -16.91 -37.00
C PRO A 64 1.39 -15.63 -36.40
N TYR A 65 0.06 -15.54 -36.33
CA TYR A 65 -0.66 -14.32 -35.94
C TYR A 65 -1.30 -14.40 -34.54
N GLU A 66 -0.81 -15.32 -33.70
CA GLU A 66 -1.16 -15.40 -32.28
C GLU A 66 -0.28 -14.40 -31.52
N TYR A 67 -0.89 -13.38 -30.92
CA TYR A 67 -0.15 -12.24 -30.35
C TYR A 67 -0.21 -12.15 -28.83
N CYS A 68 -0.46 -13.25 -28.12
CA CYS A 68 -0.69 -13.18 -26.68
C CYS A 68 0.54 -12.65 -25.92
N ALA A 69 1.74 -13.07 -26.31
CA ALA A 69 2.99 -12.61 -25.69
C ALA A 69 3.21 -11.10 -25.93
N GLU A 70 3.01 -10.64 -27.16
CA GLU A 70 3.10 -9.23 -27.53
C GLU A 70 2.07 -8.40 -26.76
N LEU A 71 0.86 -8.90 -26.59
CA LEU A 71 -0.20 -8.22 -25.84
C LEU A 71 0.11 -8.11 -24.35
N TYR A 72 0.75 -9.11 -23.77
CA TYR A 72 1.25 -9.05 -22.40
C TYR A 72 2.32 -7.95 -22.25
N ASP A 73 3.27 -7.89 -23.19
CA ASP A 73 4.30 -6.84 -23.22
C ASP A 73 3.71 -5.44 -23.46
N ILE A 74 2.66 -5.32 -24.28
CA ILE A 74 1.95 -4.06 -24.51
C ILE A 74 1.27 -3.59 -23.23
N PHE A 75 0.60 -4.49 -22.51
CA PHE A 75 -0.01 -4.17 -21.24
C PHE A 75 1.04 -3.70 -20.23
N LYS A 76 2.15 -4.43 -20.10
CA LYS A 76 3.28 -4.04 -19.24
C LYS A 76 3.81 -2.65 -19.59
N LYS A 77 4.10 -2.39 -20.87
CA LYS A 77 4.59 -1.08 -21.33
C LYS A 77 3.61 0.04 -21.03
N ALA A 78 2.30 -0.18 -21.21
CA ALA A 78 1.29 0.81 -20.88
C ALA A 78 1.31 1.20 -19.40
N LEU A 79 1.51 0.22 -18.50
CA LEU A 79 1.68 0.47 -17.07
C LEU A 79 2.94 1.27 -16.78
N GLU A 80 4.09 0.87 -17.32
CA GLU A 80 5.38 1.55 -17.14
C GLU A 80 5.36 2.98 -17.69
N GLU A 81 4.78 3.20 -18.87
CA GLU A 81 4.56 4.51 -19.48
C GLU A 81 3.65 5.40 -18.61
N SER A 82 2.59 4.84 -18.03
CA SER A 82 1.70 5.59 -17.14
C SER A 82 2.43 6.05 -15.87
N ILE A 83 3.32 5.21 -15.35
CA ILE A 83 4.11 5.53 -14.16
C ILE A 83 5.13 6.62 -14.47
N THR A 84 5.92 6.42 -15.53
CA THR A 84 7.00 7.34 -15.91
C THR A 84 6.48 8.72 -16.35
N SER A 85 5.33 8.78 -17.02
CA SER A 85 4.78 10.02 -17.56
C SER A 85 3.84 10.79 -16.62
N ARG A 86 3.20 10.13 -15.64
CA ARG A 86 2.21 10.77 -14.75
C ARG A 86 2.52 10.59 -13.27
N VAL A 87 2.76 9.36 -12.82
CA VAL A 87 2.94 9.07 -11.39
C VAL A 87 4.26 9.64 -10.86
N MET A 88 5.38 9.28 -11.46
CA MET A 88 6.70 9.72 -11.00
C MET A 88 6.88 11.24 -11.01
N PRO A 89 6.49 11.97 -12.08
CA PRO A 89 6.55 13.44 -12.08
C PRO A 89 5.72 14.09 -10.97
N ALA A 90 4.60 13.49 -10.56
CA ALA A 90 3.78 14.03 -9.47
C ALA A 90 4.41 13.84 -8.08
N LEU A 91 5.30 12.86 -7.94
CA LEU A 91 5.89 12.47 -6.64
C LEU A 91 7.31 12.97 -6.42
N LYS A 92 8.12 13.12 -7.48
CA LYS A 92 9.58 13.30 -7.40
C LYS A 92 10.03 14.46 -6.51
N ASP A 93 9.30 15.58 -6.56
CA ASP A 93 9.64 16.81 -5.84
C ASP A 93 8.86 16.97 -4.52
N LYS A 94 8.10 15.95 -4.11
CA LYS A 94 7.34 15.96 -2.85
C LYS A 94 8.16 15.37 -1.71
N ALA A 95 7.94 15.88 -0.51
CA ALA A 95 8.57 15.41 0.73
C ALA A 95 7.57 15.38 1.88
N GLU A 96 7.96 14.71 2.96
CA GLU A 96 7.23 14.67 4.24
C GLU A 96 5.74 14.29 4.08
N ILE A 97 4.84 14.96 4.81
CA ILE A 97 3.40 14.66 4.80
C ILE A 97 2.77 14.81 3.41
N ILE A 98 3.27 15.73 2.58
CA ILE A 98 2.77 15.96 1.23
C ILE A 98 3.09 14.75 0.34
N LEU A 99 4.28 14.16 0.48
CA LEU A 99 4.64 12.94 -0.23
C LEU A 99 3.70 11.78 0.12
N LEU A 100 3.38 11.62 1.42
CA LEU A 100 2.46 10.57 1.87
C LEU A 100 1.06 10.72 1.29
N TYR A 101 0.56 11.96 1.25
CA TYR A 101 -0.74 12.24 0.65
C TYR A 101 -0.74 11.92 -0.84
N GLU A 102 0.29 12.39 -1.56
CA GLU A 102 0.34 12.26 -3.01
C GLU A 102 0.61 10.82 -3.46
N VAL A 103 1.46 10.06 -2.76
CA VAL A 103 1.71 8.65 -3.10
C VAL A 103 0.45 7.82 -2.92
N TRP A 104 -0.32 8.07 -1.85
CA TRP A 104 -1.62 7.40 -1.66
C TRP A 104 -2.62 7.79 -2.73
N ASN A 105 -2.75 9.10 -3.02
CA ASN A 105 -3.62 9.61 -4.06
C ASN A 105 -3.31 8.97 -5.42
N MET A 106 -2.03 8.95 -5.81
CA MET A 106 -1.60 8.36 -7.08
C MET A 106 -1.79 6.84 -7.10
N TRP A 107 -1.52 6.14 -6.00
CA TRP A 107 -1.77 4.71 -5.90
C TRP A 107 -3.25 4.36 -6.11
N THR A 108 -4.17 5.10 -5.48
CA THR A 108 -5.61 4.85 -5.65
C THR A 108 -6.08 5.08 -7.08
N LYS A 109 -5.63 6.16 -7.74
CA LYS A 109 -5.92 6.42 -9.16
C LYS A 109 -5.31 5.36 -10.08
N TYR A 110 -4.07 4.96 -9.80
CA TYR A 110 -3.37 3.94 -10.54
C TYR A 110 -4.09 2.60 -10.49
N LYS A 111 -4.57 2.16 -9.31
CA LYS A 111 -5.37 0.94 -9.18
C LYS A 111 -6.62 0.95 -10.06
N VAL A 112 -7.32 2.09 -10.12
CA VAL A 112 -8.50 2.24 -10.98
C VAL A 112 -8.10 2.12 -12.44
N MET A 113 -7.06 2.84 -12.87
CA MET A 113 -6.55 2.79 -14.24
C MET A 113 -6.10 1.38 -14.64
N ALA A 114 -5.31 0.71 -13.78
CA ALA A 114 -4.83 -0.65 -14.01
C ALA A 114 -5.97 -1.66 -14.10
N LYS A 115 -7.04 -1.50 -13.30
CA LYS A 115 -8.26 -2.32 -13.41
C LYS A 115 -8.97 -2.13 -14.74
N PHE A 116 -9.07 -0.88 -15.23
CA PHE A 116 -9.65 -0.59 -16.55
C PHE A 116 -8.82 -1.21 -17.67
N LEU A 117 -7.50 -1.05 -17.62
CA LEU A 117 -6.59 -1.70 -18.57
C LEU A 117 -6.75 -3.23 -18.51
N GLY A 118 -6.72 -3.83 -17.31
CA GLY A 118 -6.90 -5.27 -17.13
C GLY A 118 -8.21 -5.79 -17.72
N GLY A 119 -9.28 -4.97 -17.69
CA GLY A 119 -10.55 -5.27 -18.36
C GLY A 119 -10.42 -5.43 -19.87
N PHE A 120 -9.60 -4.60 -20.55
CA PHE A 120 -9.33 -4.76 -21.99
C PHE A 120 -8.61 -6.07 -22.31
N PHE A 121 -7.76 -6.52 -21.40
CA PHE A 121 -6.91 -7.70 -21.57
C PHE A 121 -7.42 -8.94 -20.81
N LEU A 122 -8.67 -8.96 -20.35
CA LEU A 122 -9.21 -10.03 -19.51
C LEU A 122 -9.11 -11.43 -20.15
N TYR A 123 -9.27 -11.51 -21.48
CA TYR A 123 -9.11 -12.77 -22.19
C TYR A 123 -7.68 -13.31 -22.13
N LEU A 124 -6.69 -12.40 -22.22
CA LEU A 124 -5.28 -12.74 -22.07
C LEU A 124 -4.99 -13.24 -20.66
N ASP A 125 -5.51 -12.56 -19.63
CA ASP A 125 -5.30 -12.93 -18.23
C ASP A 125 -5.78 -14.35 -17.95
N ARG A 126 -6.95 -14.75 -18.45
CA ARG A 126 -7.50 -16.09 -18.22
C ARG A 126 -6.78 -17.20 -18.96
N HIS A 127 -6.35 -16.98 -20.19
CA HIS A 127 -5.89 -18.09 -21.04
C HIS A 127 -4.37 -18.13 -21.20
N PHE A 128 -3.71 -16.99 -21.27
CA PHE A 128 -2.26 -16.96 -21.49
C PHE A 128 -1.46 -17.14 -20.20
N THR A 129 -1.97 -16.61 -19.07
CA THR A 129 -1.23 -16.68 -17.80
C THR A 129 -1.28 -18.06 -17.15
N GLU A 130 -2.43 -18.74 -17.27
CA GLU A 130 -2.62 -20.12 -16.81
C GLU A 130 -1.74 -21.11 -17.58
N ASP A 131 -1.63 -20.95 -18.90
CA ASP A 131 -0.86 -21.87 -19.76
C ASP A 131 0.66 -21.75 -19.59
N ARG A 132 1.16 -20.61 -19.08
CA ARG A 132 2.61 -20.29 -19.06
C ARG A 132 3.19 -20.00 -17.67
N ASN A 133 2.42 -20.15 -16.58
CA ASN A 133 2.86 -19.80 -15.21
C ASN A 133 3.41 -18.36 -15.10
N THR A 134 2.88 -17.42 -15.89
CA THR A 134 3.26 -16.00 -15.81
C THR A 134 2.40 -15.28 -14.78
N ALA A 135 2.91 -14.21 -14.17
CA ALA A 135 2.13 -13.39 -13.24
C ALA A 135 0.84 -12.87 -13.89
N SER A 136 -0.26 -12.90 -13.14
CA SER A 136 -1.54 -12.33 -13.58
C SER A 136 -1.39 -10.83 -13.90
N LEU A 137 -2.28 -10.28 -14.72
CA LEU A 137 -2.24 -8.85 -15.07
C LEU A 137 -2.39 -7.96 -13.82
N ASN A 138 -3.18 -8.41 -12.84
CA ASN A 138 -3.32 -7.72 -11.57
C ASN A 138 -2.01 -7.73 -10.76
N GLU A 139 -1.38 -8.89 -10.59
CA GLU A 139 -0.08 -9.00 -9.91
C GLU A 139 1.00 -8.18 -10.62
N LEU A 140 1.04 -8.24 -11.96
CA LEU A 140 1.96 -7.46 -12.77
C LEU A 140 1.77 -5.96 -12.52
N SER A 141 0.53 -5.47 -12.44
CA SER A 141 0.25 -4.06 -12.15
C SER A 141 0.78 -3.61 -10.78
N ILE A 142 0.63 -4.46 -9.75
CA ILE A 142 1.17 -4.16 -8.42
C ILE A 142 2.70 -4.18 -8.47
N CYS A 143 3.30 -5.16 -9.15
CA CYS A 143 4.75 -5.26 -9.32
C CYS A 143 5.33 -4.03 -10.04
N CYS A 144 4.71 -3.56 -11.12
CA CYS A 144 5.15 -2.37 -11.84
C CYS A 144 5.19 -1.13 -10.94
N PHE A 145 4.13 -0.89 -10.16
CA PHE A 145 4.11 0.25 -9.24
C PHE A 145 5.12 0.09 -8.10
N ARG A 146 5.25 -1.11 -7.54
CA ARG A 146 6.23 -1.42 -6.50
C ARG A 146 7.65 -1.12 -6.99
N ASP A 147 8.01 -1.66 -8.13
CA ASP A 147 9.38 -1.69 -8.61
C ASP A 147 9.82 -0.33 -9.13
N LEU A 148 8.92 0.44 -9.77
CA LEU A 148 9.24 1.73 -10.37
C LEU A 148 8.94 2.95 -9.49
N VAL A 149 8.04 2.84 -8.52
CA VAL A 149 7.64 3.98 -7.67
C VAL A 149 8.02 3.72 -6.23
N PHE A 150 7.49 2.62 -5.69
CA PHE A 150 7.54 2.39 -4.26
C PHE A 150 8.96 2.15 -3.77
N ASN A 151 9.72 1.31 -4.46
CA ASN A 151 11.11 1.00 -4.12
C ASN A 151 12.02 2.23 -4.26
N GLU A 152 11.79 3.08 -5.27
CA GLU A 152 12.56 4.31 -5.47
C GLU A 152 12.32 5.33 -4.34
N LEU A 153 11.07 5.43 -3.88
CA LEU A 153 10.66 6.41 -2.87
C LEU A 153 10.59 5.84 -1.45
N TYR A 154 10.92 4.55 -1.25
CA TYR A 154 10.64 3.82 -0.01
C TYR A 154 11.24 4.50 1.22
N SER A 155 12.52 4.90 1.17
CA SER A 155 13.17 5.55 2.31
C SER A 155 12.49 6.86 2.69
N LYS A 156 12.12 7.69 1.71
CA LYS A 156 11.43 8.97 1.92
C LYS A 156 10.03 8.76 2.48
N ILE A 157 9.29 7.76 1.98
CA ILE A 157 7.96 7.41 2.46
C ILE A 157 8.05 6.91 3.91
N LEU A 158 9.03 6.06 4.21
CA LEU A 158 9.27 5.54 5.55
C LEU A 158 9.60 6.67 6.53
N GLU A 159 10.58 7.52 6.21
CA GLU A 159 10.98 8.67 7.03
C GLU A 159 9.81 9.63 7.27
N ALA A 160 9.04 9.94 6.22
CA ALA A 160 7.85 10.78 6.34
C ALA A 160 6.77 10.15 7.24
N ALA A 161 6.55 8.84 7.14
CA ALA A 161 5.58 8.13 7.98
C ALA A 161 6.01 8.13 9.45
N ILE A 162 7.29 7.90 9.74
CA ILE A 162 7.84 8.00 11.10
C ILE A 162 7.73 9.43 11.65
N SER A 163 8.03 10.44 10.83
CA SER A 163 7.87 11.84 11.22
C SER A 163 6.41 12.16 11.55
N LEU A 164 5.47 11.69 10.73
CA LEU A 164 4.03 11.89 10.95
C LEU A 164 3.56 11.28 12.28
N ILE A 165 4.10 10.10 12.64
CA ILE A 165 3.83 9.46 13.92
C ILE A 165 4.40 10.27 15.09
N ASN A 166 5.61 10.80 14.95
CA ASN A 166 6.21 11.63 15.99
C ASN A 166 5.41 12.93 16.20
N GLN A 167 4.88 13.52 15.12
CA GLN A 167 4.01 14.70 15.23
C GLN A 167 2.69 14.37 15.94
N ASP A 168 2.06 13.22 15.68
CA ASP A 168 0.82 12.79 16.35
C ASP A 168 1.04 12.61 17.88
N ARG A 169 2.25 12.21 18.30
CA ARG A 169 2.60 12.05 19.73
C ARG A 169 2.73 13.35 20.50
N GLU A 170 3.01 14.45 19.80
CA GLU A 170 3.20 15.77 20.40
C GLU A 170 1.88 16.56 20.45
N ASP A 171 0.73 15.87 20.34
CA ASP A 171 -0.63 16.44 20.28
C ASP A 171 -0.83 17.48 19.17
N ASN A 172 0.05 17.51 18.17
CA ASN A 172 -0.21 18.20 16.92
C ASN A 172 -1.33 17.43 16.23
N SER A 173 -2.47 18.06 15.97
CA SER A 173 -3.64 17.43 15.36
C SER A 173 -3.30 16.82 13.99
N VAL A 174 -2.83 15.57 13.98
CA VAL A 174 -2.37 14.87 12.78
C VAL A 174 -3.52 14.07 12.17
N CYS A 175 -3.49 13.95 10.83
CA CYS A 175 -4.47 13.19 10.08
C CYS A 175 -4.23 11.67 10.24
N ARG A 176 -4.86 11.07 11.26
CA ARG A 176 -4.81 9.61 11.51
C ARG A 176 -5.25 8.79 10.30
N ASP A 177 -6.13 9.32 9.46
CA ASP A 177 -6.54 8.68 8.21
C ASP A 177 -5.37 8.55 7.22
N LEU A 178 -4.44 9.50 7.20
CA LEU A 178 -3.27 9.42 6.33
C LEU A 178 -2.33 8.29 6.76
N LEU A 179 -2.10 8.10 8.05
CA LEU A 179 -1.34 6.96 8.57
C LEU A 179 -2.00 5.62 8.20
N LYS A 180 -3.35 5.58 8.22
CA LYS A 180 -4.12 4.40 7.81
C LYS A 180 -3.89 4.05 6.36
N ASN A 181 -3.97 5.06 5.51
CA ASN A 181 -3.80 4.96 4.08
C ASN A 181 -2.39 4.48 3.74
N VAL A 182 -1.36 5.07 4.35
CA VAL A 182 0.04 4.67 4.17
C VAL A 182 0.30 3.25 4.68
N SER A 183 -0.27 2.88 5.82
CA SER A 183 -0.17 1.50 6.33
C SER A 183 -0.79 0.50 5.34
N THR A 184 -1.98 0.82 4.82
CA THR A 184 -2.67 0.01 3.82
C THR A 184 -1.84 -0.11 2.54
N LEU A 185 -1.19 0.97 2.11
CA LEU A 185 -0.27 0.96 0.97
C LEU A 185 0.89 -0.03 1.15
N PHE A 186 1.57 -0.04 2.31
CA PHE A 186 2.68 -0.98 2.57
C PHE A 186 2.26 -2.44 2.38
N ILE A 187 1.03 -2.77 2.79
CA ILE A 187 0.48 -4.12 2.70
C ILE A 187 0.08 -4.46 1.26
N GLU A 188 -0.65 -3.56 0.60
CA GLU A 188 -1.12 -3.80 -0.77
C GLU A 188 0.05 -3.97 -1.75
N ILE A 189 1.14 -3.21 -1.57
CA ILE A 189 2.36 -3.32 -2.37
C ILE A 189 3.13 -4.61 -2.12
N GLY A 190 3.03 -5.17 -0.92
CA GLY A 190 3.68 -6.43 -0.54
C GLY A 190 3.18 -7.65 -1.32
N SER A 191 2.03 -7.56 -2.02
CA SER A 191 1.43 -8.66 -2.79
C SER A 191 1.36 -9.97 -1.99
N GLY A 192 0.94 -9.88 -0.72
CA GLY A 192 0.87 -11.02 0.20
C GLY A 192 2.12 -11.26 1.05
N LYS A 193 3.23 -10.57 0.79
CA LYS A 193 4.42 -10.53 1.67
C LYS A 193 4.34 -9.34 2.64
N MET A 194 4.87 -9.53 3.85
CA MET A 194 4.88 -8.49 4.90
C MET A 194 6.14 -7.65 4.94
N ASP A 195 7.17 -7.95 4.15
CA ASP A 195 8.51 -7.36 4.27
C ASP A 195 8.52 -5.82 4.40
N TYR A 196 7.69 -5.11 3.61
CA TYR A 196 7.59 -3.65 3.69
C TYR A 196 6.95 -3.15 4.98
N TYR A 197 5.92 -3.86 5.45
CA TYR A 197 5.24 -3.58 6.69
C TYR A 197 6.13 -3.93 7.90
N ASP A 198 6.81 -5.09 7.88
CA ASP A 198 7.71 -5.52 8.95
C ASP A 198 8.87 -4.54 9.13
N ASN A 199 9.42 -4.02 8.02
CA ASN A 199 10.44 -2.98 8.04
C ASN A 199 9.88 -1.65 8.59
N PHE A 200 8.66 -1.27 8.21
CA PHE A 200 7.98 -0.09 8.74
C PHE A 200 7.74 -0.23 10.25
N GLU A 201 7.20 -1.37 10.71
CA GLU A 201 6.98 -1.69 12.11
C GLU A 201 8.29 -1.63 12.91
N THR A 202 9.36 -2.23 12.38
CA THR A 202 10.69 -2.21 13.02
C THR A 202 11.21 -0.78 13.18
N ALA A 203 11.19 0.03 12.12
CA ALA A 203 11.65 1.41 12.16
C ALA A 203 10.81 2.26 13.12
N MET A 204 9.51 2.01 13.14
CA MET A 204 8.57 2.67 14.01
C MET A 204 8.78 2.29 15.47
N LEU A 205 8.95 1.02 15.81
CA LEU A 205 9.26 0.57 17.17
C LEU A 205 10.55 1.21 17.68
N ALA A 206 11.58 1.26 16.83
CA ALA A 206 12.85 1.93 17.15
C ALA A 206 12.66 3.43 17.41
N SER A 207 11.94 4.14 16.55
CA SER A 207 11.59 5.56 16.74
C SER A 207 10.83 5.79 18.06
N THR A 208 9.87 4.91 18.35
CA THR A 208 9.06 4.96 19.57
C THR A 208 9.90 4.77 20.83
N ALA A 209 10.80 3.77 20.83
CA ALA A 209 11.71 3.55 21.94
C ALA A 209 12.62 4.77 22.18
N ASN A 210 13.14 5.38 21.11
CA ASN A 210 13.96 6.58 21.20
C ASN A 210 13.20 7.77 21.78
N TYR A 211 11.97 8.01 21.30
CA TYR A 211 11.10 9.08 21.80
C TYR A 211 10.86 8.95 23.30
N TYR A 212 10.40 7.79 23.76
CA TYR A 212 10.10 7.58 25.18
C TYR A 212 11.34 7.56 26.07
N ASN A 213 12.48 7.07 25.57
CA ASN A 213 13.75 7.19 26.30
C ASN A 213 14.16 8.65 26.50
N HIS A 214 13.97 9.50 25.49
CA HIS A 214 14.22 10.93 25.59
C HIS A 214 13.25 11.60 26.57
N LEU A 215 11.95 11.32 26.43
CA LEU A 215 10.90 11.86 27.29
C LEU A 215 11.12 11.47 28.76
N LEU A 216 11.50 10.23 29.03
CA LEU A 216 11.81 9.76 30.38
C LEU A 216 13.02 10.50 30.98
N ARG A 217 14.07 10.75 30.18
CA ARG A 217 15.23 11.56 30.63
C ARG A 217 14.83 12.98 30.99
N GLN A 218 13.95 13.60 30.20
CA GLN A 218 13.40 14.92 30.53
C GLN A 218 12.60 14.85 31.83
N TRP A 219 11.76 13.81 32.00
CA TRP A 219 10.94 13.68 33.20
C TRP A 219 11.78 13.49 34.47
N LEU A 220 12.85 12.70 34.39
CA LEU A 220 13.78 12.48 35.51
C LEU A 220 14.41 13.78 36.03
N MET A 221 14.52 14.82 35.19
CA MET A 221 15.05 16.11 35.60
C MET A 221 14.00 17.04 36.25
N HIS A 222 12.71 16.80 36.02
CA HIS A 222 11.65 17.75 36.34
C HIS A 222 10.57 17.22 37.29
N TYR A 223 10.48 15.90 37.50
CA TYR A 223 9.42 15.27 38.27
C TYR A 223 9.96 14.38 39.40
N SER A 224 9.17 14.18 40.45
CA SER A 224 9.51 13.23 41.51
C SER A 224 9.36 11.78 41.00
N PRO A 225 10.03 10.79 41.63
CA PRO A 225 9.89 9.38 41.24
C PRO A 225 8.44 8.88 41.20
N MET A 226 7.58 9.37 42.11
CA MET A 226 6.16 9.00 42.15
C MET A 226 5.37 9.60 40.98
N ASP A 227 5.64 10.85 40.60
CA ASP A 227 4.99 11.50 39.46
C ASP A 227 5.37 10.81 38.14
N ILE A 228 6.63 10.39 38.02
CA ILE A 228 7.11 9.61 36.87
C ILE A 228 6.39 8.27 36.82
N PHE A 229 6.30 7.55 37.94
CA PHE A 229 5.58 6.28 38.01
C PHE A 229 4.11 6.43 37.61
N LEU A 230 3.41 7.45 38.11
CA LEU A 230 2.01 7.70 37.75
C LEU A 230 1.84 8.02 36.27
N LYS A 231 2.71 8.85 35.69
CA LYS A 231 2.70 9.13 34.24
C LYS A 231 2.92 7.88 33.40
N VAL A 232 3.87 7.03 33.81
CA VAL A 232 4.15 5.77 33.14
C VAL A 232 2.96 4.82 33.18
N VAL A 233 2.34 4.66 34.36
CA VAL A 233 1.15 3.81 34.52
C VAL A 233 -0.03 4.36 33.71
N HIS A 234 -0.22 5.68 33.68
CA HIS A 234 -1.26 6.32 32.88
C HIS A 234 -1.07 6.05 31.38
N GLU A 235 0.15 6.22 30.87
CA GLU A 235 0.49 5.86 29.49
C GLU A 235 0.23 4.38 29.19
N GLN A 236 0.62 3.47 30.09
CA GLN A 236 0.38 2.04 29.95
C GLN A 236 -1.10 1.67 29.88
N LEU A 237 -1.92 2.24 30.76
CA LEU A 237 -3.36 1.98 30.80
C LEU A 237 -4.05 2.42 29.50
N LEU A 238 -3.63 3.56 28.94
CA LEU A 238 -4.14 4.04 27.66
C LEU A 238 -3.71 3.15 26.49
N GLY A 239 -2.50 2.61 26.52
CA GLY A 239 -2.06 1.58 25.55
C GLY A 239 -2.84 0.27 25.66
N GLN A 240 -3.20 -0.16 26.87
CA GLN A 240 -3.96 -1.38 27.09
C GLN A 240 -5.42 -1.25 26.65
N ALA A 241 -6.08 -0.14 26.98
CA ALA A 241 -7.46 0.14 26.57
C ALA A 241 -7.63 0.08 25.04
N ALA A 242 -6.62 0.59 24.34
CA ALA A 242 -6.53 0.55 22.91
C ALA A 242 -6.34 -0.85 22.30
N LEU A 243 -5.45 -1.66 22.90
CA LEU A 243 -5.25 -3.06 22.54
C LEU A 243 -6.55 -3.86 22.69
N ASP A 244 -7.28 -3.60 23.77
CA ASP A 244 -8.56 -4.25 24.03
C ASP A 244 -9.64 -3.79 23.03
N GLN A 245 -9.64 -2.52 22.65
CA GLN A 245 -10.49 -2.00 21.58
C GLN A 245 -10.16 -2.63 20.21
N ALA A 246 -8.88 -2.79 19.87
CA ALA A 246 -8.45 -3.46 18.63
C ALA A 246 -8.95 -4.91 18.55
N LYS A 247 -8.76 -5.67 19.63
CA LYS A 247 -9.23 -7.07 19.74
C LYS A 247 -10.76 -7.17 19.65
N LEU A 248 -11.48 -6.22 20.23
CA LEU A 248 -12.94 -6.17 20.12
C LEU A 248 -13.38 -5.97 18.67
N TYR A 249 -12.72 -5.05 17.94
CA TYR A 249 -13.00 -4.84 16.52
C TYR A 249 -12.69 -6.09 15.67
N GLU A 250 -11.58 -6.80 15.93
CA GLU A 250 -11.28 -8.08 15.27
C GLU A 250 -12.38 -9.12 15.50
N LYS A 251 -12.81 -9.27 16.76
CA LYS A 251 -13.84 -10.23 17.15
C LYS A 251 -15.19 -9.92 16.49
N GLN A 252 -15.61 -8.65 16.49
CA GLN A 252 -16.86 -8.23 15.85
C GLN A 252 -16.84 -8.44 14.33
N LYS A 253 -15.69 -8.30 13.66
CA LYS A 253 -15.61 -8.47 12.21
C LYS A 253 -15.52 -9.94 11.77
N ALA A 254 -14.98 -10.81 12.63
CA ALA A 254 -15.02 -12.27 12.44
C ALA A 254 -16.45 -12.86 12.46
N GLU A 255 -17.38 -12.18 13.15
CA GLU A 255 -18.80 -12.58 13.22
C GLU A 255 -19.63 -12.09 12.01
N TYR A 256 -19.18 -11.08 11.25
CA TYR A 256 -19.96 -10.44 10.18
C TYR A 256 -19.39 -10.54 8.75
N GLY A 257 -18.22 -11.14 8.56
CA GLY A 257 -17.71 -11.59 7.25
C GLY A 257 -17.37 -10.49 6.24
N ASP A 258 -16.08 -10.18 6.10
CA ASP A 258 -15.54 -9.51 4.91
C ASP A 258 -14.06 -9.88 4.69
N CYS A 259 -13.60 -10.05 3.45
CA CYS A 259 -12.25 -10.53 3.12
C CYS A 259 -11.29 -9.35 2.88
N ALA A 260 -10.83 -8.70 3.96
CA ALA A 260 -9.78 -7.65 3.91
C ALA A 260 -9.12 -7.38 5.30
N ILE A 261 -9.06 -8.35 6.20
CA ILE A 261 -9.03 -8.06 7.65
C ILE A 261 -7.97 -8.86 8.43
N GLN A 262 -6.69 -8.61 8.14
CA GLN A 262 -5.66 -8.75 9.18
C GLN A 262 -5.06 -7.39 9.58
N TYR A 263 -5.35 -6.32 8.84
CA TYR A 263 -4.48 -5.15 8.85
C TYR A 263 -5.05 -3.93 9.56
N GLN A 264 -6.37 -3.86 9.73
CA GLN A 264 -7.01 -2.73 10.40
C GLN A 264 -6.94 -2.82 11.93
N ALA A 265 -6.71 -4.01 12.46
CA ALA A 265 -6.48 -4.24 13.88
C ALA A 265 -5.03 -3.93 14.28
N CYS A 266 -4.05 -4.33 13.46
CA CYS A 266 -2.69 -3.79 13.53
C CYS A 266 -2.71 -2.27 13.50
N PHE A 267 -3.52 -1.64 12.65
CA PHE A 267 -3.62 -0.18 12.62
C PHE A 267 -4.18 0.47 13.91
N ILE A 268 -5.15 -0.16 14.58
CA ILE A 268 -5.65 0.31 15.89
C ILE A 268 -4.61 0.05 17.00
N LEU A 269 -3.82 -1.02 16.89
CA LEU A 269 -2.69 -1.32 17.79
C LEU A 269 -1.54 -0.34 17.61
N LEU A 270 -1.26 0.05 16.36
CA LEU A 270 -0.21 0.99 16.00
C LEU A 270 -0.58 2.42 16.41
N LEU A 271 -1.77 2.92 16.06
CA LEU A 271 -2.21 4.28 16.43
C LEU A 271 -2.28 4.52 17.93
N ASN A 272 -2.33 3.48 18.74
CA ASN A 272 -2.29 3.59 20.19
C ASN A 272 -0.88 3.25 20.72
N PHE A 273 0.06 4.05 20.21
CA PHE A 273 1.50 4.10 20.41
C PHE A 273 2.02 4.20 21.86
N ARG A 274 1.37 3.59 22.84
CA ARG A 274 1.76 3.67 24.26
C ARG A 274 2.35 2.38 24.82
N THR A 275 2.41 1.31 24.01
CA THR A 275 2.96 0.00 24.40
C THR A 275 4.49 -0.07 24.40
N ALA A 276 5.19 0.76 23.61
CA ALA A 276 6.66 0.77 23.56
C ALA A 276 7.31 1.24 24.87
N LEU A 277 6.59 2.03 25.69
CA LEU A 277 7.02 2.42 27.03
C LEU A 277 7.30 1.18 27.92
N CYS A 278 6.59 0.06 27.70
CA CYS A 278 6.77 -1.17 28.45
C CYS A 278 8.13 -1.84 28.22
N LEU A 279 8.79 -1.66 27.07
CA LEU A 279 10.09 -2.30 26.79
C LEU A 279 11.24 -1.49 27.38
N SER A 280 11.22 -0.16 27.24
CA SER A 280 12.27 0.73 27.75
C SER A 280 12.28 0.85 29.28
N ILE A 281 11.11 0.89 29.92
CA ILE A 281 11.01 1.01 31.39
C ILE A 281 11.32 -0.31 32.09
N ARG A 282 10.96 -1.45 31.49
CA ARG A 282 11.31 -2.76 32.04
C ARG A 282 12.83 -2.99 32.05
N VAL A 283 13.54 -2.46 31.05
CA VAL A 283 15.02 -2.46 31.00
C VAL A 283 15.63 -1.49 32.03
N LEU A 284 15.04 -0.32 32.26
CA LEU A 284 15.54 0.64 33.26
C LEU A 284 15.24 0.25 34.72
N LEU A 285 14.07 -0.31 35.01
CA LEU A 285 13.69 -0.76 36.35
C LEU A 285 14.30 -2.11 36.73
N LEU A 286 14.51 -3.03 35.78
CA LEU A 286 15.14 -4.33 36.05
C LEU A 286 16.66 -4.31 35.83
N GLY A 287 17.19 -3.42 34.98
CA GLY A 287 18.63 -3.26 34.75
C GLY A 287 19.36 -2.50 35.86
N GLY A 288 18.64 -1.78 36.73
CA GLY A 288 19.18 -1.13 37.92
C GLY A 288 19.32 -2.05 39.15
N ALA A 289 18.82 -3.29 39.09
CA ALA A 289 18.81 -4.22 40.21
C ALA A 289 19.96 -5.26 40.20
N VAL A 290 20.83 -5.25 39.18
CA VAL A 290 21.99 -6.15 39.10
C VAL A 290 23.26 -5.34 39.39
N GLY A 291 23.45 -4.95 40.65
CA GLY A 291 24.61 -4.13 41.00
C GLY A 291 24.85 -3.80 42.46
N VAL A 292 24.18 -4.40 43.45
CA VAL A 292 24.57 -4.28 44.86
C VAL A 292 24.18 -5.55 45.64
N CYS A 293 24.87 -6.65 45.38
CA CYS A 293 24.97 -7.78 46.31
C CYS A 293 26.39 -8.36 46.19
N GLY A 294 27.36 -7.57 46.62
CA GLY A 294 28.72 -8.02 46.86
C GLY A 294 28.81 -8.61 48.27
N PHE A 295 28.99 -9.93 48.31
CA PHE A 295 29.41 -10.77 49.43
C PHE A 295 30.20 -10.03 50.52
N GLU A 296 29.68 -10.02 51.75
CA GLU A 296 30.52 -10.02 52.95
C GLU A 296 30.81 -11.48 53.32
N SER A 297 32.09 -11.84 53.32
CA SER A 297 32.61 -13.04 53.95
C SER A 297 33.84 -12.65 54.74
N ARG A 298 33.68 -12.44 56.05
CA ARG A 298 34.64 -12.71 57.11
C ARG A 298 33.91 -12.99 58.40
#